data_AF-R6Y2F9-F1
#
_entry.id   AF-R6Y2F9-F1
#
_cell.length_a   1.000
_cell.length_b   1.000
_cell.length_c   1.000
_cell.angle_alpha   90.00
_cell.angle_beta   90.00
_cell.angle_gamma   90.00
#
_symmetry.space_group_name_H-M   'P 1'
#
loop_
_entity.id
_entity.type
_entity.pdbx_description
1 polymer ?
#
loop_
_entity_poly.entity_id
_entity_poly.type
_entity_poly.pdbx_seq_one_letter_code
_entity_poly.pdbx_strand_id
1 'polypeptide(L)'
;MRLNLILRTILQEKERIDRMLAKYQEELGTLPKGTISEKKVKQSTYFYLKYREGKKVISRYIPQKDVEAVREQVEKRRHIETMIRSLQEERAIAEKALEGQV
;
A
#
# COMPACT_ATOMS: atom_id res chain seq x y z
N MET A 1 16.29 -28.26 -22.46
CA MET A 1 16.91 -28.30 -21.11
C MET A 1 15.81 -28.54 -20.09
N ARG A 2 15.94 -29.52 -19.18
CA ARG A 2 14.98 -29.68 -18.07
C ARG A 2 15.14 -28.50 -17.13
N LEU A 3 14.10 -27.68 -16.98
CA LEU A 3 14.04 -26.69 -15.91
C LEU A 3 14.17 -27.42 -14.56
N ASN A 4 15.21 -27.08 -13.79
CA ASN A 4 15.43 -27.60 -12.45
C ASN A 4 14.18 -27.32 -11.59
N LEU A 5 13.76 -28.27 -10.74
CA LEU A 5 12.59 -28.16 -9.88
C LEU A 5 12.63 -26.87 -9.04
N ILE A 6 13.82 -26.53 -8.54
CA ILE A 6 14.06 -25.31 -7.76
C ILE A 6 13.75 -24.05 -8.59
N LEU A 7 14.22 -23.99 -9.84
CA LEU A 7 13.98 -22.85 -10.73
C LEU A 7 12.47 -22.69 -11.04
N ARG A 8 11.75 -23.82 -11.24
CA ARG A 8 10.29 -23.79 -11.44
C ARG A 8 9.57 -23.20 -10.24
N THR A 9 9.93 -23.62 -9.04
CA THR A 9 9.32 -23.12 -7.80
C THR A 9 9.56 -21.62 -7.63
N ILE A 10 10.79 -21.15 -7.88
CA ILE A 10 11.13 -19.72 -7.79
C ILE A 10 10.33 -18.90 -8.82
N LEU A 11 10.19 -19.40 -10.05
CA LEU A 11 9.39 -18.74 -11.09
C LEU A 11 7.91 -18.66 -10.71
N GLN A 12 7.32 -19.76 -10.23
CA GLN A 12 5.93 -19.80 -9.77
C GLN A 12 5.69 -18.84 -8.62
N GLU A 13 6.63 -18.76 -7.68
CA GLU A 13 6.52 -17.86 -6.54
C GLU A 13 6.63 -16.39 -6.97
N LYS A 14 7.55 -16.06 -7.89
CA LYS A 14 7.63 -14.73 -8.49
C LYS A 14 6.31 -14.34 -9.19
N GLU A 15 5.72 -15.23 -9.98
CA GLU A 15 4.41 -14.99 -10.63
C GLU A 15 3.27 -14.81 -9.63
N ARG A 16 3.31 -15.51 -8.48
CA ARG A 16 2.36 -15.32 -7.38
C ARG A 16 2.52 -13.93 -6.78
N ILE A 17 3.75 -13.51 -6.51
CA ILE A 17 4.07 -12.19 -5.96
C ILE A 17 3.64 -11.08 -6.93
N ASP A 18 3.94 -11.22 -8.23
CA ASP A 18 3.54 -10.24 -9.27
C ASP A 18 2.01 -10.04 -9.29
N ARG A 19 1.24 -11.13 -9.19
CA ARG A 19 -0.24 -11.06 -9.11
C ARG A 19 -0.74 -10.40 -7.83
N MET A 20 -0.10 -10.68 -6.69
CA MET A 20 -0.46 -10.05 -5.42
C MET A 20 -0.15 -8.55 -5.42
N LEU A 21 1.00 -8.15 -5.96
CA LEU A 21 1.37 -6.75 -6.10
C LEU A 21 0.35 -5.99 -6.96
N ALA A 22 -0.07 -6.54 -8.09
CA ALA A 22 -1.08 -5.92 -8.94
C ALA A 22 -2.41 -5.69 -8.18
N LYS A 23 -2.89 -6.72 -7.48
CA LYS A 23 -4.13 -6.65 -6.69
C LYS A 23 -4.04 -5.59 -5.57
N TYR A 24 -2.93 -5.58 -4.83
CA TYR A 24 -2.76 -4.62 -3.75
C TYR A 24 -2.56 -3.20 -4.25
N GLN A 25 -1.92 -2.98 -5.40
CA GLN A 25 -1.80 -1.66 -6.00
C GLN A 25 -3.16 -1.12 -6.46
N GLU A 26 -4.03 -1.97 -7.01
CA GLU A 26 -5.41 -1.61 -7.36
C GLU A 26 -6.21 -1.19 -6.11
N GLU A 27 -6.19 -2.02 -5.07
CA GLU A 27 -6.86 -1.73 -3.80
C GLU A 27 -6.32 -0.44 -3.16
N LEU A 28 -4.99 -0.26 -3.18
CA LEU A 28 -4.34 0.96 -2.71
C LEU A 28 -4.81 2.21 -3.47
N GLY A 29 -5.14 2.07 -4.76
CA GLY A 29 -5.69 3.15 -5.59
C GLY A 29 -7.05 3.65 -5.10
N THR A 30 -7.86 2.78 -4.49
CA THR A 30 -9.20 3.12 -3.99
C THR A 30 -9.20 3.76 -2.61
N LEU A 31 -8.08 3.69 -1.87
CA LEU A 31 -8.01 4.14 -0.48
C LEU A 31 -7.49 5.58 -0.34
N PRO A 32 -8.03 6.38 0.60
CA PRO A 32 -7.62 7.75 0.82
C PRO A 32 -6.16 7.84 1.25
N LYS A 33 -5.39 8.70 0.57
CA LYS A 33 -4.01 9.02 0.92
C LYS A 33 -3.96 9.94 2.14
N GLY A 34 -2.86 9.86 2.89
CA GLY A 34 -2.50 10.84 3.90
C GLY A 34 -2.90 10.46 5.32
N THR A 35 -3.18 11.46 6.15
CA THR A 35 -3.47 11.29 7.57
C THR A 35 -4.67 12.12 7.99
N ILE A 36 -5.38 11.69 9.03
CA ILE A 36 -6.41 12.50 9.66
C ILE A 36 -5.76 13.48 10.63
N SER A 37 -6.11 14.75 10.51
CA SER A 37 -5.71 15.84 11.40
C SER A 37 -6.93 16.33 12.16
N GLU A 38 -6.77 16.49 13.47
CA GLU A 38 -7.77 17.09 14.34
C GLU A 38 -7.45 18.57 14.55
N LYS A 39 -8.49 19.43 14.54
CA LYS A 39 -8.38 20.85 14.86
C LYS A 39 -9.46 21.21 15.88
N LYS A 40 -9.04 21.60 17.07
CA LYS A 40 -9.93 22.10 18.13
C LYS A 40 -10.08 23.62 18.01
N VAL A 41 -11.31 24.12 17.98
CA VAL A 41 -11.64 25.54 17.96
C VAL A 41 -12.72 25.80 19.00
N LYS A 42 -12.37 26.51 20.07
CA LYS A 42 -13.24 26.71 21.25
C LYS A 42 -13.76 25.37 21.78
N GLN A 43 -15.06 25.10 21.64
CA GLN A 43 -15.73 23.88 22.08
C GLN A 43 -15.99 22.87 20.95
N SER A 44 -15.54 23.15 19.73
CA SER A 44 -15.79 22.32 18.55
C SER A 44 -14.53 21.65 18.03
N THR A 45 -14.65 20.40 17.61
CA THR A 45 -13.57 19.63 16.98
C THR A 45 -13.88 19.43 15.49
N TYR A 46 -12.88 19.68 14.66
CA TYR A 46 -12.97 19.53 13.21
C TYR A 46 -11.90 18.56 12.72
N PHE A 47 -12.28 17.69 11.79
CA PHE A 47 -11.40 16.67 11.23
C PHE A 47 -11.08 16.97 9.77
N TYR A 48 -9.85 16.69 9.37
CA TYR A 48 -9.36 16.93 8.01
C TYR A 48 -8.50 15.76 7.53
N LEU A 49 -8.71 15.30 6.30
CA LEU A 49 -7.76 14.43 5.61
C LEU A 49 -6.67 15.29 5.00
N LYS A 50 -5.44 15.13 5.49
CA LYS A 50 -4.26 15.85 5.05
C LYS A 50 -3.38 14.97 4.18
N TYR A 51 -3.13 15.37 2.94
CA TYR A 51 -2.26 14.65 2.02
C TYR A 51 -1.49 15.63 1.12
N ARG A 52 -0.47 15.11 0.43
CA ARG A 52 0.29 15.89 -0.54
C ARG A 52 -0.13 15.49 -1.95
N GLU A 53 -0.42 16.48 -2.77
CA GLU A 53 -0.67 16.33 -4.21
C GLU A 53 0.39 17.14 -4.96
N GLY A 54 1.36 16.44 -5.55
CA GLY A 54 2.56 17.05 -6.12
C GLY A 54 3.32 17.88 -5.08
N LYS A 55 3.40 19.20 -5.30
CA LYS A 55 4.07 20.15 -4.39
C LYS A 55 3.14 20.78 -3.34
N LYS A 56 1.83 20.54 -3.42
CA LYS A 56 0.83 21.19 -2.55
C LYS A 56 0.37 20.25 -1.43
N VAL A 57 0.15 20.81 -0.24
CA VAL A 57 -0.50 20.12 0.87
C VAL A 57 -1.99 20.44 0.82
N ILE A 58 -2.82 19.41 0.71
CA ILE A 58 -4.27 19.50 0.71
C ILE A 58 -4.79 19.09 2.08
N SER A 59 -5.72 19.86 2.62
CA SER A 59 -6.45 19.56 3.86
C SER A 59 -7.94 19.54 3.55
N ARG A 60 -8.52 18.36 3.37
CA ARG A 60 -9.93 18.17 3.02
C ARG A 60 -10.74 17.92 4.28
N TYR A 61 -11.81 18.70 4.51
CA TYR A 61 -12.69 18.50 5.66
C TYR A 61 -13.36 17.11 5.64
N ILE A 62 -13.47 16.50 6.82
CA ILE A 62 -14.20 15.24 7.06
C ILE A 62 -15.34 15.54 8.03
N PRO A 63 -16.60 15.24 7.68
CA PRO A 63 -17.73 15.31 8.61
C PRO A 63 -17.53 14.37 9.79
N GLN A 64 -17.93 14.79 10.99
CA GLN A 64 -17.74 14.01 12.24
C GLN A 64 -18.20 12.55 12.12
N LYS A 65 -19.36 12.34 11.47
CA LYS A 65 -19.97 11.01 11.26
C LYS A 65 -19.13 10.06 10.41
N ASP A 66 -18.24 10.59 9.56
CA ASP A 66 -17.45 9.82 8.60
C ASP A 66 -16.00 9.61 9.07
N VAL A 67 -15.60 10.25 10.19
CA VAL A 67 -14.21 10.26 10.68
C VAL A 67 -13.67 8.86 10.91
N GLU A 68 -14.42 8.00 11.60
CA GLU A 68 -13.96 6.65 11.91
C GLU A 68 -13.89 5.77 10.65
N ALA A 69 -14.86 5.90 9.74
CA ALA A 69 -14.81 5.20 8.46
C ALA A 69 -13.60 5.63 7.60
N VAL A 70 -13.25 6.92 7.60
CA VAL A 70 -12.03 7.41 6.91
C VAL A 70 -10.78 6.93 7.65
N ARG A 71 -10.79 6.86 8.98
CA ARG A 71 -9.66 6.38 9.79
C ARG A 71 -9.34 4.94 9.46
N GLU A 72 -10.35 4.08 9.45
CA GLU A 72 -10.21 2.67 9.06
C GLU A 72 -9.63 2.51 7.66
N GLN A 73 -10.09 3.31 6.70
CA GLN A 73 -9.55 3.28 5.33
C GLN A 73 -8.09 3.74 5.26
N VAL A 74 -7.70 4.76 6.03
CA VAL A 74 -6.30 5.22 6.10
C VAL A 74 -5.40 4.17 6.76
N GLU A 75 -5.85 3.51 7.83
CA GLU A 75 -5.08 2.43 8.46
C GLU A 75 -4.98 1.20 7.55
N LYS A 76 -6.08 0.83 6.88
CA LYS A 76 -6.08 -0.22 5.85
C LYS A 76 -5.07 0.10 4.74
N ARG A 77 -5.01 1.36 4.30
CA ARG A 77 -4.03 1.81 3.31
C ARG A 77 -2.59 1.56 3.79
N ARG A 78 -2.25 1.94 5.02
CA ARG A 78 -0.91 1.73 5.59
C ARG A 78 -0.54 0.25 5.68
N HIS A 79 -1.50 -0.59 6.04
CA HIS A 79 -1.28 -2.04 6.06
C HIS A 79 -0.94 -2.56 4.65
N ILE A 80 -1.71 -2.16 3.63
CA ILE A 80 -1.44 -2.54 2.24
C ILE A 80 -0.10 -2.00 1.74
N GLU A 81 0.27 -0.76 2.08
CA GLU A 81 1.60 -0.20 1.74
C GLU A 81 2.74 -1.04 2.36
N THR A 82 2.54 -1.55 3.58
CA THR A 82 3.50 -2.46 4.24
C THR A 82 3.58 -3.80 3.50
N MET A 83 2.44 -4.37 3.12
CA MET A 83 2.39 -5.63 2.37
C MET A 83 3.06 -5.52 1.00
N ILE A 84 2.81 -4.42 0.27
CA ILE A 84 3.46 -4.14 -1.02
C ILE A 84 4.97 -4.08 -0.85
N ARG A 85 5.46 -3.40 0.20
CA ARG A 85 6.91 -3.32 0.47
C ARG A 85 7.53 -4.70 0.72
N SER A 86 6.91 -5.52 1.57
CA SER A 86 7.37 -6.90 1.84
C SER A 86 7.43 -7.72 0.55
N LEU A 87 6.37 -7.68 -0.26
CA LEU A 87 6.31 -8.39 -1.53
C LEU A 87 7.36 -7.91 -2.54
N GLN A 88 7.67 -6.61 -2.57
CA GLN A 88 8.73 -6.08 -3.41
C GLN A 88 10.12 -6.59 -2.99
N GLU A 89 10.36 -6.69 -1.67
CA GLU A 89 11.59 -7.25 -1.12
C GLU A 89 11.70 -8.75 -1.47
N GLU A 90 10.63 -9.53 -1.30
CA GLU A 90 10.56 -10.95 -1.70
C GLU A 90 10.79 -11.14 -3.21
N ARG A 91 10.16 -10.30 -4.04
CA ARG A 91 10.32 -10.31 -5.50
C ARG A 91 11.77 -10.06 -5.90
N ALA A 92 12.44 -9.10 -5.28
CA ALA A 92 13.84 -8.78 -5.56
C ALA A 92 14.79 -9.95 -5.20
N ILE A 93 14.48 -10.70 -4.13
CA ILE A 93 15.21 -11.92 -3.77
C ILE A 93 15.01 -13.01 -4.83
N ALA A 94 13.77 -13.22 -5.26
CA ALA A 94 13.45 -14.20 -6.32
C ALA A 94 14.15 -13.86 -7.64
N GLU A 95 14.20 -12.58 -8.03
CA GLU A 95 14.91 -12.12 -9.23
C GLU A 95 16.41 -12.40 -9.15
N LYS A 96 17.07 -12.06 -8.04
CA LYS A 96 18.49 -12.35 -7.84
C LYS A 96 18.80 -13.86 -7.89
N ALA A 97 17.92 -14.69 -7.32
CA ALA A 97 18.09 -16.13 -7.35
C ALA A 97 17.96 -16.72 -8.76
N LEU A 98 17.14 -16.11 -9.62
CA LEU A 98 17.02 -16.50 -11.02
C LEU A 98 18.24 -16.04 -11.84
N GLU A 99 18.71 -14.81 -11.63
CA GLU A 99 19.91 -14.25 -12.29
C GLU A 99 21.17 -15.07 -11.98
N GLY A 100 21.35 -15.52 -10.73
CA GLY A 100 22.50 -16.33 -10.33
C GLY A 100 22.50 -17.78 -10.85
N GLN A 101 21.45 -18.21 -11.56
CA GLN A 101 21.36 -19.52 -12.22
C GLN A 101 21.42 -19.46 -13.75
N VAL A 102 21.51 -18.25 -14.33
CA VAL A 102 21.73 -18.02 -15.76
C VAL A 102 23.22 -18.05 -16.09
#